data_AF-A0A847SW16-F1
#
_entry.id   AF-A0A847SW16-F1
#
_cell.length_a   1.000
_cell.length_b   1.000
_cell.length_c   1.000
_cell.angle_alpha   90.00
_cell.angle_beta   90.00
_cell.angle_gamma   90.00
#
_symmetry.space_group_name_H-M   'P 1'
#
loop_
_entity.id
_entity.type
_entity.pdbx_description
1 polymer ?
#
loop_
_entity_poly.entity_id
_entity_poly.type
_entity_poly.pdbx_seq_one_letter_code
_entity_poly.pdbx_strand_id
1 'polypeptide(L)'
;MSLFDIFNRQRQNGHTHTMAIETAIPDIPETTFIEKAPPEKEPAEEKTVAPFNGGIHLLYDFLDKNYESKGYNDALINPDTTHLEQNVIALKNDLERSIRKVKTFYEDFIRQINFHISSRSRSGMIDTVEELTIKKEIAESHIGQVKEIEAQAKLNEGVGHGIIISYSRGFRNGLAAISSHIILNKNF
;
A
#
# COMPACT_ATOMS: atom_id res chain seq x y z
N MET A 1 60.16 -9.84 -6.12
CA MET A 1 58.87 -10.18 -6.76
C MET A 1 57.99 -8.95 -6.69
N SER A 2 57.71 -8.38 -7.85
CA SER A 2 56.90 -7.18 -8.08
C SER A 2 55.42 -7.45 -7.79
N LEU A 3 54.62 -6.42 -7.42
CA LEU A 3 53.56 -5.86 -8.26
C LEU A 3 52.59 -4.94 -7.46
N PHE A 4 52.68 -3.65 -7.78
CA PHE A 4 51.66 -2.59 -7.77
C PHE A 4 51.14 -1.97 -6.46
N ASP A 5 51.75 -0.82 -6.12
CA ASP A 5 51.03 0.34 -5.60
C ASP A 5 50.96 1.41 -6.70
N ILE A 6 49.76 1.68 -7.21
CA ILE A 6 49.45 2.79 -8.12
C ILE A 6 48.44 3.66 -7.40
N PHE A 7 48.82 4.89 -7.06
CA PHE A 7 48.02 6.12 -7.26
C PHE A 7 48.72 7.31 -6.58
N ASN A 8 49.53 8.05 -7.33
CA ASN A 8 49.63 9.50 -7.16
C ASN A 8 50.31 10.14 -8.38
N ARG A 9 49.58 10.92 -9.17
CA ARG A 9 50.20 11.84 -10.13
C ARG A 9 49.43 13.14 -10.16
N GLN A 10 50.04 14.16 -9.57
CA GLN A 10 49.68 15.56 -9.73
C GLN A 10 50.90 16.31 -10.30
N ARG A 11 50.62 17.19 -11.29
CA ARG A 11 51.44 18.33 -11.77
C ARG A 11 52.64 17.98 -12.69
N GLN A 12 53.09 18.77 -13.66
CA GLN A 12 52.68 20.05 -14.28
C GLN A 12 53.49 20.19 -15.60
N ASN A 13 52.90 20.87 -16.58
CA ASN A 13 53.44 21.82 -17.57
C ASN A 13 54.78 21.59 -18.32
N GLY A 14 54.72 21.72 -19.65
CA GLY A 14 55.85 22.04 -20.53
C GLY A 14 55.40 22.39 -21.96
N HIS A 15 55.42 23.69 -22.30
CA HIS A 15 55.15 24.27 -23.62
C HIS A 15 56.34 24.13 -24.58
N THR A 16 56.11 23.89 -25.88
CA THR A 16 56.62 24.65 -27.08
C THR A 16 56.28 23.89 -28.38
N HIS A 17 55.39 24.44 -29.23
CA HIS A 17 55.63 25.04 -30.57
C HIS A 17 56.00 24.00 -31.67
N THR A 18 55.42 23.91 -32.86
CA THR A 18 54.82 24.89 -33.79
C THR A 18 54.16 24.11 -34.95
N MET A 19 53.10 24.62 -35.59
CA MET A 19 52.88 24.69 -37.06
C MET A 19 51.40 24.97 -37.38
N ALA A 20 51.21 25.95 -38.27
CA ALA A 20 49.97 26.62 -38.61
C ALA A 20 49.03 25.81 -39.51
N ILE A 21 47.72 25.97 -39.30
CA ILE A 21 46.72 26.11 -40.38
C ILE A 21 45.65 27.10 -39.88
N GLU A 22 45.59 28.23 -40.56
CA GLU A 22 44.58 29.27 -40.41
C GLU A 22 43.34 28.84 -41.22
N THR A 23 42.29 28.39 -40.54
CA THR A 23 40.93 28.35 -41.09
C THR A 23 40.02 29.03 -40.11
N ALA A 24 39.52 30.20 -40.51
CA ALA A 24 38.58 31.02 -39.77
C ALA A 24 37.40 30.17 -39.25
N ILE A 25 37.28 30.10 -37.92
CA ILE A 25 36.10 29.56 -37.27
C ILE A 25 34.98 30.59 -37.52
N PRO A 26 33.83 30.19 -38.08
CA PRO A 26 32.73 31.14 -38.25
C PRO A 26 32.24 31.61 -36.89
N ASP A 27 32.19 32.93 -36.71
CA ASP A 27 31.78 33.57 -35.47
C ASP A 27 30.28 33.34 -35.25
N ILE A 28 29.93 32.63 -34.18
CA ILE A 28 28.54 32.26 -33.88
C ILE A 28 27.86 33.51 -33.30
N PRO A 29 26.81 34.05 -33.93
CA PRO A 29 26.15 35.26 -33.44
C PRO A 29 25.50 35.00 -32.07
N GLU A 30 25.66 35.94 -31.12
CA GLU A 30 25.13 35.88 -29.75
C GLU A 30 23.62 35.58 -29.69
N THR A 31 22.89 35.88 -30.76
CA THR A 31 21.45 35.59 -30.88
C THR A 31 21.12 34.10 -30.85
N THR A 32 22.11 33.22 -31.03
CA THR A 32 21.97 31.75 -30.90
C THR A 32 21.91 31.30 -29.43
N PHE A 33 22.35 32.15 -28.49
CA PHE A 33 22.38 31.84 -27.05
C PHE A 33 21.19 32.42 -26.28
N ILE A 34 20.26 33.09 -26.96
CA ILE A 34 19.07 33.64 -26.32
C ILE A 34 17.92 32.64 -26.45
N GLU A 35 17.74 31.83 -25.40
CA GLU A 35 16.56 31.00 -25.24
C GLU A 35 15.35 31.90 -24.93
N LYS A 36 14.53 32.17 -25.95
CA LYS A 36 13.30 32.98 -25.86
C LYS A 36 12.06 32.12 -25.58
N ALA A 37 12.19 31.13 -24.71
CA ALA A 37 11.06 30.38 -24.18
C ALA A 37 10.98 30.60 -22.67
N PRO A 38 9.81 30.98 -22.11
CA PRO A 38 9.64 30.94 -20.66
C PRO A 38 9.83 29.50 -20.21
N PRO A 39 10.41 29.25 -19.01
CA PRO A 39 10.60 27.90 -18.52
C PRO A 39 9.23 27.22 -18.48
N GLU A 40 9.07 26.14 -19.24
CA GLU A 40 7.97 25.22 -19.00
C GLU A 40 8.10 24.81 -17.54
N LYS A 41 7.13 25.23 -16.73
CA LYS A 41 6.97 24.71 -15.38
C LYS A 41 6.66 23.24 -15.56
N GLU A 42 7.69 22.40 -15.52
CA GLU A 42 7.50 21.00 -15.17
C GLU A 42 6.60 21.02 -13.93
N PRO A 43 5.39 20.42 -13.99
CA PRO A 43 4.59 20.30 -12.80
C PRO A 43 5.49 19.61 -11.79
N ALA A 44 5.72 20.26 -10.66
CA ALA A 44 6.37 19.62 -9.54
C ALA A 44 5.63 18.30 -9.35
N GLU A 45 6.27 17.19 -9.71
CA GLU A 45 5.83 15.88 -9.29
C GLU A 45 5.99 15.93 -7.77
N GLU A 46 4.95 16.41 -7.10
CA GLU A 46 4.62 15.96 -5.77
C GLU A 46 4.72 14.45 -5.88
N LYS A 47 5.83 13.89 -5.40
CA LYS A 47 5.91 12.49 -5.05
C LYS A 47 4.83 12.31 -4.00
N THR A 48 3.60 12.07 -4.45
CA THR A 48 2.53 11.52 -3.64
C THR A 48 3.13 10.25 -3.11
N VAL A 49 3.60 10.30 -1.87
CA VAL A 49 4.09 9.14 -1.15
C VAL A 49 2.97 8.14 -1.28
N ALA A 50 3.20 7.08 -2.06
CA ALA A 50 2.17 6.11 -2.36
C ALA A 50 1.53 5.72 -1.03
N PRO A 51 0.19 5.82 -0.89
CA PRO A 51 -0.46 5.54 0.38
C PRO A 51 0.03 4.19 0.86
N PHE A 52 0.40 4.15 2.13
CA PHE A 52 1.01 3.00 2.78
C PHE A 52 -0.04 1.88 2.84
N ASN A 53 -0.21 1.16 1.72
CA ASN A 53 -1.35 0.31 1.40
C ASN A 53 -1.36 -1.04 2.15
N GLY A 54 -0.68 -1.14 3.29
CA GLY A 54 -0.53 -2.38 4.07
C GLY A 54 -0.96 -2.28 5.54
N GLY A 55 -1.27 -1.08 6.03
CA GLY A 55 -1.59 -0.85 7.44
C GLY A 55 -2.97 -1.34 7.86
N ILE A 56 -3.32 -1.05 9.12
CA ILE A 56 -4.60 -1.47 9.72
C ILE A 56 -5.83 -0.92 8.98
N HIS A 57 -5.68 0.22 8.30
CA HIS A 57 -6.73 0.81 7.47
C HIS A 57 -7.24 -0.13 6.38
N LEU A 58 -6.37 -0.97 5.79
CA LEU A 58 -6.81 -1.97 4.80
C LEU A 58 -7.83 -2.95 5.38
N LEU A 59 -7.68 -3.30 6.67
CA LEU A 59 -8.64 -4.15 7.36
C LEU A 59 -9.94 -3.39 7.64
N TYR A 60 -9.86 -2.14 8.09
CA TYR A 60 -11.07 -1.32 8.32
C TYR A 60 -11.84 -1.05 7.03
N ASP A 61 -11.17 -0.72 5.93
CA ASP A 61 -11.80 -0.55 4.61
C ASP A 61 -12.51 -1.83 4.14
N PHE A 62 -12.05 -3.00 4.57
CA PHE A 62 -12.73 -4.27 4.32
C PHE A 62 -13.96 -4.45 5.22
N LEU A 63 -13.83 -4.11 6.51
CA LEU A 63 -14.88 -4.22 7.53
C LEU A 63 -16.05 -3.25 7.31
N ASP A 64 -15.77 -2.06 6.81
CA ASP A 64 -16.77 -1.01 6.59
C ASP A 64 -17.65 -1.25 5.36
N LYS A 65 -17.33 -2.26 4.55
CA LYS A 65 -18.14 -2.63 3.37
C LYS A 65 -19.48 -3.21 3.78
N ASN A 66 -20.54 -2.63 3.24
CA ASN A 66 -21.89 -3.20 3.33
C ASN A 66 -22.12 -4.21 2.20
N TYR A 67 -22.41 -5.47 2.57
CA TYR A 67 -22.68 -6.55 1.62
C TYR A 67 -24.18 -6.85 1.43
N GLU A 68 -25.07 -6.02 1.97
CA GLU A 68 -26.52 -6.20 1.86
C GLU A 68 -27.00 -6.19 0.41
N SER A 69 -26.56 -5.23 -0.42
CA SER A 69 -26.95 -5.19 -1.83
C SER A 69 -26.43 -6.41 -2.60
N LYS A 70 -25.22 -6.90 -2.29
CA LYS A 70 -24.68 -8.12 -2.90
C LYS A 70 -25.57 -9.31 -2.54
N GLY A 71 -25.86 -9.50 -1.25
CA GLY A 71 -26.72 -10.59 -0.79
C GLY A 71 -28.10 -10.56 -1.42
N TYR A 72 -28.70 -9.37 -1.51
CA TYR A 72 -30.00 -9.17 -2.16
C TYR A 72 -29.98 -9.63 -3.62
N ASN A 73 -29.01 -9.16 -4.41
CA ASN A 73 -28.88 -9.53 -5.81
C ASN A 73 -28.58 -11.02 -6.00
N ASP A 74 -27.72 -11.60 -5.15
CA ASP A 74 -27.38 -13.02 -5.19
C ASP A 74 -28.61 -13.90 -4.96
N ALA A 75 -29.53 -13.49 -4.07
CA ALA A 75 -30.79 -14.21 -3.85
C ALA A 75 -31.74 -14.14 -5.07
N LEU A 76 -31.75 -13.01 -5.79
CA LEU A 76 -32.54 -12.87 -7.03
C LEU A 76 -32.03 -13.77 -8.16
N ILE A 77 -30.73 -14.05 -8.18
CA ILE A 77 -30.08 -14.91 -9.19
C ILE A 77 -30.21 -16.39 -8.79
N ASN A 78 -29.86 -16.72 -7.54
CA ASN A 78 -29.92 -18.08 -7.01
C ASN A 78 -30.40 -18.07 -5.54
N PRO A 79 -31.69 -18.35 -5.29
CA PRO A 79 -32.30 -18.28 -3.97
C PRO A 79 -31.98 -19.49 -3.06
N ASP A 80 -31.12 -20.41 -3.49
CA ASP A 80 -30.80 -21.62 -2.71
C ASP A 80 -29.99 -21.31 -1.44
N THR A 81 -30.27 -22.05 -0.36
CA THR A 81 -29.52 -21.96 0.90
C THR A 81 -28.07 -22.39 0.75
N THR A 82 -27.79 -23.33 -0.15
CA THR A 82 -26.41 -23.73 -0.48
C THR A 82 -25.61 -22.55 -1.04
N HIS A 83 -26.23 -21.73 -1.88
CA HIS A 83 -25.60 -20.56 -2.47
C HIS A 83 -25.30 -19.48 -1.42
N LEU A 84 -26.23 -19.28 -0.47
CA LEU A 84 -26.00 -18.43 0.70
C LEU A 84 -24.78 -18.90 1.50
N GLU A 85 -24.74 -20.17 1.88
CA GLU A 85 -23.68 -20.75 2.71
C GLU A 85 -22.30 -20.65 2.04
N GLN A 86 -22.21 -20.97 0.75
CA GLN A 86 -20.97 -20.86 -0.03
C GLN A 86 -20.44 -19.43 -0.05
N ASN A 87 -21.30 -18.44 -0.26
CA ASN A 87 -20.90 -17.03 -0.25
C ASN A 87 -20.51 -16.54 1.15
N VAL A 88 -21.18 -17.01 2.21
CA VAL A 88 -20.78 -16.72 3.60
C VAL A 88 -19.38 -17.28 3.88
N ILE A 89 -19.09 -18.51 3.44
CA ILE A 89 -17.74 -19.10 3.56
C ILE A 89 -16.72 -18.27 2.78
N ALA A 90 -17.06 -17.83 1.56
CA ALA A 90 -16.18 -16.98 0.76
C ALA A 90 -15.84 -15.66 1.49
N LEU A 91 -16.85 -14.98 2.05
CA LEU A 91 -16.64 -13.76 2.83
C LEU A 91 -15.76 -13.98 4.07
N LYS A 92 -15.92 -15.11 4.76
CA LYS A 92 -15.05 -15.49 5.89
C LYS A 92 -13.59 -15.67 5.45
N ASN A 93 -13.38 -16.34 4.32
CA ASN A 93 -12.04 -16.55 3.77
C ASN A 93 -11.38 -15.22 3.33
N ASP A 94 -12.17 -14.30 2.78
CA ASP A 94 -11.69 -12.97 2.39
C ASP A 94 -11.33 -12.10 3.60
N LEU A 95 -12.12 -12.19 4.68
CA LEU A 95 -11.79 -11.56 5.96
C LEU A 95 -10.46 -12.12 6.51
N GLU A 96 -10.33 -13.44 6.56
CA GLU A 96 -9.10 -14.09 7.05
C GLU A 96 -7.88 -13.70 6.22
N ARG A 97 -8.03 -13.66 4.89
CA ARG A 97 -6.97 -13.20 3.98
C ARG A 97 -6.57 -11.75 4.26
N SER A 98 -7.53 -10.87 4.51
CA SER A 98 -7.29 -9.45 4.80
C SER A 98 -6.57 -9.28 6.14
N ILE A 99 -7.01 -9.98 7.18
CA ILE A 99 -6.33 -10.03 8.49
C ILE A 99 -4.90 -10.51 8.33
N ARG A 100 -4.67 -11.60 7.59
CA ARG A 100 -3.33 -12.17 7.39
C ARG A 100 -2.38 -11.19 6.72
N LYS A 101 -2.84 -10.46 5.69
CA LYS A 101 -2.04 -9.43 5.02
C LYS A 101 -1.57 -8.35 6.00
N VAL A 102 -2.47 -7.83 6.82
CA VAL A 102 -2.16 -6.77 7.80
C VAL A 102 -1.26 -7.29 8.92
N LYS A 103 -1.46 -8.53 9.40
CA LYS A 103 -0.56 -9.15 10.37
C LYS A 103 0.85 -9.28 9.83
N THR A 104 1.01 -9.86 8.65
CA THR A 104 2.34 -10.02 8.00
C THR A 104 3.01 -8.66 7.83
N PHE A 105 2.26 -7.65 7.39
CA PHE A 105 2.75 -6.28 7.26
C PHE A 105 3.37 -5.75 8.58
N TYR A 106 2.64 -5.83 9.70
CA TYR A 106 3.15 -5.34 10.98
C TYR A 106 4.24 -6.22 11.59
N GLU A 107 4.18 -7.54 11.42
CA GLU A 107 5.23 -8.46 11.89
C GLU A 107 6.57 -8.16 11.21
N ASP A 108 6.55 -7.96 9.88
CA ASP A 108 7.74 -7.59 9.11
C ASP A 108 8.24 -6.18 9.50
N PHE A 109 7.32 -5.22 9.65
CA PHE A 109 7.65 -3.86 10.06
C PHE A 109 8.30 -3.80 11.45
N ILE A 110 7.75 -4.52 12.43
CA ILE A 110 8.30 -4.61 13.79
C ILE A 110 9.69 -5.26 13.75
N ARG A 111 9.90 -6.30 12.94
CA ARG A 111 11.22 -6.94 12.79
C ARG A 111 12.25 -5.95 12.24
N GLN A 112 11.89 -5.18 11.20
CA GLN A 112 12.76 -4.16 10.62
C GLN A 112 13.07 -3.04 11.61
N ILE A 113 12.06 -2.54 12.34
CA ILE A 113 12.26 -1.51 13.37
C ILE A 113 13.22 -2.01 14.45
N ASN A 114 13.03 -3.22 14.98
CA ASN A 114 13.92 -3.76 16.01
C ASN A 114 15.38 -3.83 15.54
N PHE A 115 15.62 -4.20 14.28
CA PHE A 115 16.96 -4.15 13.70
C PHE A 115 17.54 -2.72 13.68
N HIS A 116 16.75 -1.74 13.24
CA HIS A 116 17.19 -0.35 13.22
C HIS A 116 17.43 0.23 14.62
N ILE A 117 16.56 -0.04 15.59
CA ILE A 117 16.75 0.34 17.00
C ILE A 117 18.11 -0.19 17.50
N SER A 118 18.38 -1.49 17.30
CA SER A 118 19.64 -2.10 17.73
C SER A 118 20.85 -1.46 17.04
N SER A 119 20.77 -1.23 15.73
CA SER A 119 21.86 -0.61 14.98
C SER A 119 22.14 0.84 15.39
N ARG A 120 21.09 1.64 15.64
CA ARG A 120 21.22 3.06 15.98
C ARG A 120 21.64 3.26 17.43
N SER A 121 21.19 2.39 18.33
CA SER A 121 21.65 2.34 19.72
C SER A 121 23.16 2.10 19.80
N ARG A 122 23.70 1.14 19.03
CA ARG A 122 25.15 0.89 18.96
C ARG A 122 25.96 2.09 18.43
N SER A 123 25.34 2.93 17.61
CA SER A 123 25.97 4.14 17.06
C SER A 123 25.78 5.39 17.94
N GLY A 124 25.09 5.27 19.10
CA GLY A 124 24.84 6.39 20.00
C GLY A 124 23.79 7.38 19.52
N MET A 125 22.94 7.01 18.55
CA MET A 125 21.90 7.88 18.00
C MET A 125 20.63 7.83 18.86
N ILE A 126 20.67 8.49 20.03
CA ILE A 126 19.63 8.40 21.08
C ILE A 126 18.27 8.87 20.55
N ASP A 127 18.18 10.08 19.98
CA ASP A 127 16.91 10.66 19.51
C ASP A 127 16.23 9.77 18.46
N THR A 128 17.02 9.19 17.55
CA THR A 128 16.50 8.27 16.53
C THR A 128 16.01 6.96 17.13
N VAL A 129 16.68 6.45 18.17
CA VAL A 129 16.24 5.26 18.89
C VAL A 129 14.90 5.51 19.58
N GLU A 130 14.74 6.67 20.21
CA GLU A 130 13.47 7.06 20.85
C GLU A 130 12.34 7.16 19.82
N GLU A 131 12.57 7.85 18.70
CA GLU A 131 11.59 7.93 17.60
C GLU A 131 11.17 6.56 17.07
N LEU A 132 12.14 5.66 16.84
CA LEU A 132 11.86 4.31 16.38
C LEU A 132 11.13 3.47 17.43
N THR A 133 11.38 3.70 18.71
CA THR A 133 10.71 3.01 19.81
C THR A 133 9.23 3.40 19.87
N ILE A 134 8.91 4.69 19.74
CA ILE A 134 7.52 5.17 19.66
C ILE A 134 6.81 4.55 18.44
N LYS A 135 7.48 4.52 17.27
CA LYS A 135 6.92 3.89 16.07
C LYS A 135 6.66 2.38 16.25
N LYS A 136 7.53 1.69 16.98
CA LYS A 136 7.34 0.28 17.34
C LYS A 136 6.12 0.09 18.23
N GLU A 137 5.96 0.90 19.27
CA GLU A 137 4.82 0.83 20.19
C GLU A 137 3.49 1.02 19.46
N ILE A 138 3.42 1.98 18.52
CA ILE A 138 2.25 2.18 17.66
C ILE A 138 1.97 0.93 16.82
N ALA A 139 2.99 0.34 16.20
CA ALA A 139 2.83 -0.88 15.41
C ALA A 139 2.39 -2.08 16.25
N GLU A 140 2.91 -2.21 17.47
CA GLU A 140 2.54 -3.24 18.45
C GLU A 140 1.08 -3.07 18.92
N SER A 141 0.62 -1.83 19.09
CA SER A 141 -0.79 -1.53 19.35
C SER A 141 -1.69 -1.96 18.18
N HIS A 142 -1.34 -1.58 16.95
CA HIS A 142 -2.13 -1.94 15.77
C HIS A 142 -2.20 -3.45 15.54
N ILE A 143 -1.09 -4.18 15.65
CA ILE A 143 -1.13 -5.65 15.52
C ILE A 143 -1.91 -6.30 16.66
N GLY A 144 -1.92 -5.70 17.86
CA GLY A 144 -2.77 -6.11 18.98
C GLY A 144 -4.25 -6.07 18.60
N GLN A 145 -4.71 -4.93 18.06
CA GLN A 145 -6.09 -4.77 17.57
C GLN A 145 -6.43 -5.79 16.46
N VAL A 146 -5.51 -6.02 15.51
CA VAL A 146 -5.73 -7.01 14.43
C VAL A 146 -5.88 -8.43 14.99
N LYS A 147 -5.08 -8.80 15.99
CA LYS A 147 -5.19 -10.11 16.67
C LYS A 147 -6.50 -10.24 17.44
N GLU A 148 -6.99 -9.17 18.05
CA GLU A 148 -8.30 -9.16 18.71
C GLU A 148 -9.43 -9.37 17.71
N ILE A 149 -9.42 -8.64 16.58
CA ILE A 149 -10.38 -8.82 15.48
C ILE A 149 -10.35 -10.26 14.95
N GLU A 150 -9.16 -10.85 14.80
CA GLU A 150 -9.00 -12.25 14.39
C GLU A 150 -9.64 -13.23 15.39
N ALA A 151 -9.43 -13.01 16.70
CA ALA A 151 -9.99 -13.85 17.74
C ALA A 151 -11.52 -13.77 17.76
N GLN A 152 -12.08 -12.57 17.69
CA GLN A 152 -13.53 -12.34 17.62
C GLN A 152 -14.13 -12.96 16.35
N ALA A 153 -13.49 -12.79 15.20
CA ALA A 153 -13.95 -13.35 13.93
C ALA A 153 -14.02 -14.88 13.95
N LYS A 154 -13.08 -15.56 14.61
CA LYS A 154 -13.11 -17.03 14.78
C LYS A 154 -14.29 -17.52 15.61
N LEU A 155 -14.77 -16.70 16.54
CA LEU A 155 -15.96 -16.97 17.34
C LEU A 155 -17.26 -16.54 16.65
N ASN A 156 -17.17 -15.98 15.43
CA ASN A 156 -18.30 -15.32 14.74
C ASN A 156 -18.87 -14.14 15.54
N GLU A 157 -18.00 -13.38 16.21
CA GLU A 157 -18.36 -12.22 17.01
C GLU A 157 -17.61 -10.96 16.54
N GLY A 158 -17.97 -9.82 17.15
CA GLY A 158 -17.28 -8.55 16.93
C GLY A 158 -17.48 -7.94 15.56
N VAL A 159 -16.63 -6.97 15.24
CA VAL A 159 -16.72 -6.16 14.00
C VAL A 159 -16.54 -7.00 12.73
N GLY A 160 -15.74 -8.08 12.81
CA GLY A 160 -15.55 -9.02 11.70
C GLY A 160 -16.83 -9.75 11.28
N HIS A 161 -17.76 -9.97 12.22
CA HIS A 161 -19.01 -10.67 11.94
C HIS A 161 -20.05 -9.80 11.23
N GLY A 162 -19.94 -8.46 11.32
CA GLY A 162 -20.89 -7.51 10.71
C GLY A 162 -21.04 -7.70 9.19
N ILE A 163 -19.95 -8.04 8.50
CA ILE A 163 -19.94 -8.37 7.07
C ILE A 163 -20.91 -9.52 6.76
N ILE A 164 -20.82 -10.61 7.52
CA ILE A 164 -21.62 -11.82 7.32
C ILE A 164 -23.09 -11.53 7.59
N ILE A 165 -23.38 -10.75 8.63
CA ILE A 165 -24.74 -10.30 8.96
C ILE A 165 -25.33 -9.49 7.82
N SER A 166 -24.60 -8.49 7.31
CA SER A 166 -25.08 -7.61 6.24
C SER A 166 -25.42 -8.39 4.98
N TYR A 167 -24.53 -9.30 4.55
CA TYR A 167 -24.77 -10.18 3.41
C TYR A 167 -25.99 -11.09 3.62
N SER A 168 -26.06 -11.77 4.76
CA SER A 168 -27.14 -12.71 5.06
C SER A 168 -28.50 -12.02 5.17
N ARG A 169 -28.53 -10.79 5.70
CA ARG A 169 -29.72 -9.95 5.73
C ARG A 169 -30.18 -9.59 4.31
N GLY A 170 -29.25 -9.14 3.48
CA GLY A 170 -29.52 -8.83 2.07
C GLY A 170 -30.14 -10.01 1.33
N PHE A 171 -29.55 -11.20 1.49
CA PHE A 171 -30.05 -12.42 0.88
C PHE A 171 -31.49 -12.74 1.30
N ARG A 172 -31.77 -12.68 2.60
CA ARG A 172 -33.14 -12.89 3.13
C ARG A 172 -34.13 -11.86 2.59
N ASN A 173 -33.72 -10.60 2.45
CA ASN A 173 -34.55 -9.56 1.84
C ASN A 173 -34.85 -9.86 0.36
N GLY A 174 -33.89 -10.40 -0.38
CA GLY A 174 -34.10 -10.85 -1.76
C GLY A 174 -35.10 -12.00 -1.85
N LEU A 175 -35.02 -13.00 -0.96
CA LEU A 175 -36.01 -14.08 -0.87
C LEU A 175 -37.42 -13.56 -0.56
N ALA A 176 -37.54 -12.59 0.35
CA ALA A 176 -38.80 -11.97 0.68
C ALA A 176 -39.39 -11.20 -0.51
N ALA A 177 -38.55 -10.53 -1.30
CA ALA A 177 -38.96 -9.83 -2.52
C ALA A 177 -39.48 -10.80 -3.59
N ILE A 178 -38.79 -11.93 -3.82
CA ILE A 178 -39.24 -12.99 -4.74
C ILE A 178 -40.61 -13.52 -4.29
N SER A 179 -40.75 -13.85 -3.01
CA SER A 179 -42.00 -14.37 -2.44
C SER A 179 -43.15 -13.38 -2.60
N SER A 180 -42.89 -12.09 -2.30
CA SER A 180 -43.88 -11.02 -2.44
C SER A 180 -44.33 -10.86 -3.89
N HIS A 181 -43.39 -10.91 -4.84
CA HIS A 181 -43.71 -10.83 -6.27
C HIS A 181 -44.58 -12.02 -6.73
N ILE A 182 -44.28 -13.24 -6.28
CA ILE A 182 -45.06 -14.44 -6.60
C ILE A 182 -46.49 -14.35 -6.03
N ILE A 183 -46.62 -13.90 -4.79
CA ILE A 183 -47.92 -13.78 -4.11
C ILE A 183 -48.78 -12.69 -4.75
N LEU A 184 -48.21 -11.51 -5.02
CA LEU A 184 -48.93 -10.37 -5.60
C LEU A 184 -49.36 -10.61 -7.05
N ASN A 185 -48.61 -11.40 -7.81
CA ASN A 185 -48.95 -11.73 -9.20
C ASN A 185 -49.86 -12.95 -9.34
N LYS A 186 -50.14 -13.69 -8.25
CA LYS A 186 -51.21 -14.67 -8.23
C LYS A 186 -52.53 -13.94 -7.97
N ASN A 187 -53.22 -13.58 -9.05
CA ASN A 187 -54.63 -13.22 -8.98
C ASN A 187 -55.42 -14.40 -8.37
N PHE A 188 -55.98 -14.20 -7.19
CA PHE A 188 -57.08 -15.03 -6.66
C PHE A 188 -58.40 -14.60 -7.32
#